data_AF-A0A7M7RGW2-F1
#
_entry.id   AF-A0A7M7RGW2-F1
#
_cell.length_a   1.000
_cell.length_b   1.000
_cell.length_c   1.000
_cell.angle_alpha   90.00
_cell.angle_beta   90.00
_cell.angle_gamma   90.00
#
_symmetry.space_group_name_H-M   'P 1'
#
loop_
_entity.id
_entity.type
_entity.pdbx_description
1 polymer ?
#
loop_
_entity_poly.entity_id
_entity_poly.type
_entity_poly.pdbx_seq_one_letter_code
_entity_poly.pdbx_strand_id
1 'polypeptide(L)'
;MLSTVEAKKAKLESLKATREQALNGLDGVKMEGMDLPVKLQEQREALRTTELALQRCYLLLTEHKRAVSRLQEKCCMARAIQKTCQQTVDTLQQQKAEQDRGTNESREWLQKSLQALKHITGVRNIRVQDQTVTLDLSCNGSTSEVMAEIKMTFKCSADGNGESKLIAAQLGQELLDCNDVISEAISLNDPVLLVGEIKRRLNSHAPVLQEVESLRHQYAIDYVHEERKLHAMLGSSGQVVCTLTIDSGYPTSGKATLTKIEGNGHDKDLGHYKPPMENPTMSDWLMHLQTQL
;
A
#
# COMPACT_ATOMS: atom_id res chain seq x y z
N MET A 1 39.66 -8.06 -53.13
CA MET A 1 40.89 -8.05 -52.31
C MET A 1 41.59 -9.42 -52.35
N LEU A 2 41.03 -10.50 -51.76
CA LEU A 2 41.63 -11.86 -51.88
C LEU A 2 41.66 -12.36 -53.33
N SER A 3 40.53 -12.27 -54.04
CA SER A 3 40.45 -12.56 -55.48
C SER A 3 41.43 -11.72 -56.31
N THR A 4 41.72 -10.50 -55.87
CA THR A 4 42.63 -9.56 -56.53
C THR A 4 44.10 -9.95 -56.29
N VAL A 5 44.46 -10.39 -55.09
CA VAL A 5 45.80 -10.88 -54.74
C VAL A 5 46.05 -12.27 -55.35
N GLU A 6 45.04 -13.15 -55.35
CA GLU A 6 45.06 -14.44 -56.02
C GLU A 6 45.19 -14.28 -57.54
N ALA A 7 44.44 -13.36 -58.15
CA ALA A 7 44.58 -13.02 -59.55
C ALA A 7 45.96 -12.44 -59.88
N LYS A 8 46.52 -11.59 -59.01
CA LYS A 8 47.90 -11.07 -59.17
C LYS A 8 48.96 -12.15 -59.03
N LYS A 9 48.77 -13.12 -58.12
CA LYS A 9 49.64 -14.29 -57.99
C LYS A 9 49.57 -15.20 -59.23
N ALA A 10 48.36 -15.52 -59.71
CA ALA A 10 48.17 -16.31 -60.92
C ALA A 10 48.77 -15.63 -62.16
N LYS A 11 48.64 -14.31 -62.26
CA LYS A 11 49.26 -13.51 -63.32
C LYS A 11 50.79 -13.50 -63.22
N LEU A 12 51.36 -13.44 -62.02
CA LEU A 12 52.81 -13.54 -61.81
C LEU A 12 53.34 -14.93 -62.23
N GLU A 13 52.65 -16.01 -61.86
CA GLU A 13 53.03 -17.38 -62.25
C GLU A 13 52.93 -17.60 -63.77
N SER A 14 51.90 -17.05 -64.42
CA SER A 14 51.80 -17.02 -65.89
C SER A 14 52.96 -16.27 -66.53
N LEU A 15 53.33 -15.09 -66.00
CA LEU A 15 54.45 -14.29 -66.51
C LEU A 15 55.81 -14.98 -66.33
N LYS A 16 56.00 -15.75 -65.25
CA LYS A 16 57.19 -16.59 -65.05
C LYS A 16 57.30 -17.70 -66.09
N ALA A 17 56.21 -18.43 -66.33
CA ALA A 17 56.18 -19.50 -67.32
C ALA A 17 56.49 -18.97 -68.73
N THR A 18 55.93 -17.81 -69.10
CA THR A 18 56.25 -17.13 -70.35
C THR A 18 57.73 -16.70 -70.42
N ARG A 19 58.30 -16.25 -69.29
CA ARG A 19 59.73 -15.88 -69.22
C ARG A 19 60.65 -17.10 -69.39
N GLU A 20 60.35 -18.22 -68.73
CA GLU A 20 61.12 -19.46 -68.87
C GLU A 20 61.07 -20.00 -70.30
N GLN A 21 59.91 -19.95 -70.96
CA GLN A 21 59.81 -20.28 -72.38
C GLN A 21 60.65 -19.34 -73.27
N ALA A 22 60.63 -18.03 -73.00
CA ALA A 22 61.43 -17.06 -73.74
C ALA A 22 62.94 -17.23 -73.52
N LEU A 23 63.36 -17.58 -72.30
CA LEU A 23 64.76 -17.87 -71.96
C LEU A 23 65.25 -19.17 -72.61
N ASN A 24 64.42 -20.23 -72.61
CA ASN A 24 64.74 -21.48 -73.28
C ASN A 24 64.81 -21.34 -74.82
N GLY A 25 64.07 -20.38 -75.40
CA GLY A 25 64.14 -20.05 -76.82
C GLY A 25 65.36 -19.19 -77.23
N LEU A 26 66.10 -18.64 -76.25
CA LEU A 26 67.32 -17.86 -76.46
C LEU A 26 68.60 -18.71 -76.30
N ASP A 27 68.47 -19.96 -75.88
CA ASP A 27 69.60 -20.88 -75.66
C ASP A 27 70.22 -21.27 -77.02
N GLY A 28 71.33 -20.60 -77.38
CA GLY A 28 72.06 -20.80 -78.63
C GLY A 28 72.32 -19.54 -79.47
N VAL A 29 71.76 -18.37 -79.12
CA VAL A 29 71.98 -17.13 -79.87
C VAL A 29 73.10 -16.30 -79.22
N LYS A 30 74.28 -16.21 -79.88
CA LYS A 30 75.33 -15.25 -79.49
C LYS A 30 74.92 -13.85 -79.94
N MET A 31 74.54 -12.99 -79.01
CA MET A 31 74.33 -11.55 -79.27
C MET A 31 75.40 -10.74 -78.54
N GLU A 32 76.26 -10.08 -79.30
CA GLU A 32 77.26 -9.12 -78.81
C GLU A 32 76.64 -7.72 -78.71
N GLY A 33 76.95 -6.99 -77.63
CA GLY A 33 76.79 -5.53 -77.60
C GLY A 33 75.60 -4.95 -76.81
N MET A 34 75.02 -5.66 -75.84
CA MET A 34 74.08 -5.04 -74.90
C MET A 34 74.30 -5.52 -73.46
N ASP A 35 74.02 -4.62 -72.51
CA ASP A 35 73.98 -4.74 -71.04
C ASP A 35 72.92 -5.75 -70.53
N LEU A 36 72.64 -6.77 -71.34
CA LEU A 36 71.65 -7.82 -71.17
C LEU A 36 71.86 -8.64 -69.88
N PRO A 37 73.11 -9.00 -69.47
CA PRO A 37 73.34 -9.71 -68.22
C PRO A 37 72.94 -8.89 -66.99
N VAL A 38 73.25 -7.59 -67.00
CA VAL A 38 72.95 -6.65 -65.91
C VAL A 38 71.44 -6.42 -65.80
N LYS A 39 70.75 -6.19 -66.92
CA LYS A 39 69.27 -6.06 -66.96
C LYS A 39 68.54 -7.34 -66.53
N LEU A 40 69.08 -8.51 -66.87
CA LEU A 40 68.54 -9.80 -66.41
C LEU A 40 68.71 -10.00 -64.91
N GLN A 41 69.84 -9.55 -64.35
CA GLN A 41 70.13 -9.58 -62.92
C GLN A 41 69.17 -8.65 -62.15
N GLU A 42 69.02 -7.40 -62.58
CA GLU A 42 68.10 -6.41 -61.99
C GLU A 42 66.65 -6.91 -62.02
N GLN A 43 66.21 -7.49 -63.15
CA GLN A 43 64.88 -8.08 -63.24
C GLN A 43 64.69 -9.30 -62.34
N ARG A 44 65.72 -10.13 -62.12
CA ARG A 44 65.66 -11.25 -61.17
C ARG A 44 65.50 -10.77 -59.74
N GLU A 45 66.21 -9.72 -59.35
CA GLU A 45 66.10 -9.12 -58.02
C GLU A 45 64.74 -8.43 -57.81
N ALA A 46 64.22 -7.73 -58.82
CA ALA A 46 62.88 -7.15 -58.82
C ALA A 46 61.77 -8.22 -58.74
N LEU A 47 61.94 -9.35 -59.44
CA LEU A 47 61.01 -10.48 -59.35
C LEU A 47 61.05 -11.10 -57.95
N ARG A 48 62.24 -11.32 -57.39
CA ARG A 48 62.41 -11.92 -56.06
C ARG A 48 61.83 -11.03 -54.95
N THR A 49 62.01 -9.72 -55.05
CA THR A 49 61.44 -8.76 -54.08
C THR A 49 59.92 -8.69 -54.19
N THR A 50 59.36 -8.69 -55.41
CA THR A 50 57.91 -8.72 -55.61
C THR A 50 57.27 -10.02 -55.13
N GLU A 51 57.93 -11.17 -55.30
CA GLU A 51 57.49 -12.46 -54.75
C GLU A 51 57.42 -12.48 -53.22
N LEU A 52 58.47 -12.00 -52.56
CA LEU A 52 58.51 -11.91 -51.10
C LEU A 52 57.41 -10.98 -50.56
N ALA A 53 57.19 -9.85 -51.24
CA ALA A 53 56.10 -8.93 -50.91
C ALA A 53 54.72 -9.60 -51.10
N LEU A 54 54.53 -10.36 -52.19
CA LEU A 54 53.28 -11.08 -52.46
C LEU A 54 53.03 -12.20 -51.44
N GLN A 55 54.06 -12.94 -51.03
CA GLN A 55 53.97 -13.94 -49.97
C GLN A 55 53.58 -13.31 -48.63
N ARG A 56 54.20 -12.18 -48.25
CA ARG A 56 53.83 -11.44 -47.03
C ARG A 56 52.38 -10.95 -47.07
N CYS A 57 51.95 -10.37 -48.19
CA CYS A 57 50.57 -9.93 -48.37
C CYS A 57 49.59 -11.11 -48.28
N TYR A 58 49.91 -12.26 -48.87
CA TYR A 58 49.08 -13.45 -48.80
C TYR A 58 48.94 -13.96 -47.36
N LEU A 59 50.05 -14.05 -46.62
CA LEU A 59 50.06 -14.48 -45.23
C LEU A 59 49.17 -13.59 -44.36
N LEU A 60 49.39 -12.26 -44.43
CA LEU A 60 48.57 -11.27 -43.71
C LEU A 60 47.08 -11.37 -44.07
N LEU A 61 46.76 -11.56 -45.35
CA LEU A 61 45.35 -11.70 -45.76
C LEU A 61 44.70 -12.96 -45.17
N THR A 62 45.43 -14.08 -45.12
CA THR A 62 44.90 -15.32 -44.51
C THR A 62 44.72 -15.19 -42.99
N GLU A 63 45.59 -14.45 -42.31
CA GLU A 63 45.46 -14.15 -40.89
C GLU A 63 44.26 -13.24 -40.61
N HIS A 64 44.11 -12.16 -41.38
CA HIS A 64 42.96 -11.27 -41.28
C HIS A 64 41.66 -12.01 -41.59
N LYS A 65 41.62 -12.91 -42.59
CA LYS A 65 40.44 -13.73 -42.88
C LYS A 65 40.05 -14.62 -41.70
N ARG A 66 41.04 -15.29 -41.08
CA ARG A 66 40.83 -16.06 -39.84
C ARG A 66 40.34 -15.19 -38.68
N ALA A 67 40.89 -13.98 -38.53
CA ALA A 67 40.44 -13.03 -37.50
C ALA A 67 38.99 -12.59 -37.71
N VAL A 68 38.60 -12.27 -38.95
CA VAL A 68 37.21 -11.91 -39.29
C VAL A 68 36.25 -13.05 -39.00
N SER A 69 36.58 -14.29 -39.38
CA SER A 69 35.73 -15.45 -39.07
C SER A 69 35.55 -15.66 -37.56
N ARG A 70 36.62 -15.53 -36.76
CA ARG A 70 36.53 -15.62 -35.29
C ARG A 70 35.68 -14.49 -34.69
N LEU A 71 35.79 -13.28 -35.22
CA LEU A 71 34.96 -12.15 -34.77
C LEU A 71 33.49 -12.34 -35.15
N GLN A 72 33.20 -12.87 -36.33
CA GLN A 72 31.83 -13.21 -36.74
C GLN A 72 31.19 -14.25 -35.83
N GLU A 73 31.94 -15.29 -35.46
CA GLU A 73 31.48 -16.32 -34.52
C GLU A 73 31.17 -15.73 -33.14
N LYS A 74 32.10 -14.92 -32.59
CA LYS A 74 31.87 -14.21 -31.32
C LYS A 74 30.66 -13.28 -31.37
N CYS A 75 30.47 -12.54 -32.47
CA CYS A 75 29.30 -11.69 -32.65
C CYS A 75 28.00 -12.50 -32.73
N CYS A 76 28.03 -13.68 -33.37
CA CYS A 76 26.88 -14.58 -33.43
C CYS A 76 26.50 -15.07 -32.03
N MET A 77 27.50 -15.51 -31.23
CA MET A 77 27.29 -15.93 -29.85
C MET A 77 26.76 -14.80 -28.97
N ALA A 78 27.34 -13.60 -29.07
CA ALA A 78 26.89 -12.44 -28.31
C ALA A 78 25.43 -12.06 -28.62
N ARG A 79 25.02 -12.12 -29.90
CA ARG A 79 23.62 -11.89 -30.29
C ARG A 79 22.69 -12.97 -29.77
N ALA A 80 23.12 -14.23 -29.76
CA ALA A 80 22.32 -15.32 -29.19
C ALA A 80 22.07 -15.08 -27.69
N ILE A 81 23.12 -14.75 -26.94
CA ILE A 81 23.03 -14.41 -25.51
C ILE A 81 22.12 -13.19 -25.30
N GLN A 82 22.31 -12.12 -26.08
CA GLN A 82 21.46 -10.93 -26.01
C GLN A 82 19.98 -11.27 -26.21
N LYS A 83 19.66 -12.14 -27.19
CA LYS A 83 18.29 -12.57 -27.46
C LYS A 83 17.70 -13.35 -26.27
N THR A 84 18.47 -14.26 -25.68
CA THR A 84 18.03 -15.00 -24.49
C THR A 84 17.80 -14.07 -23.30
N CYS A 85 18.74 -13.14 -23.03
CA CYS A 85 18.57 -12.15 -21.97
C CYS A 85 17.34 -11.27 -22.20
N GLN A 86 17.07 -10.85 -23.43
CA GLN A 86 15.87 -10.07 -23.75
C GLN A 86 14.59 -10.86 -23.43
N GLN A 87 14.52 -12.13 -23.83
CA GLN A 87 13.37 -12.99 -23.52
C GLN A 87 13.16 -13.17 -22.01
N THR A 88 14.24 -13.31 -21.24
CA THR A 88 14.16 -13.38 -19.78
C THR A 88 13.63 -12.08 -19.18
N VAL A 89 14.10 -10.92 -19.66
CA VAL A 89 13.61 -9.61 -19.20
C VAL A 89 12.12 -9.46 -19.51
N ASP A 90 11.69 -9.80 -20.71
CA ASP A 90 10.29 -9.70 -21.12
C ASP A 90 9.39 -10.59 -20.24
N THR A 91 9.85 -11.81 -19.92
CA THR A 91 9.12 -12.75 -19.04
C THR A 91 9.02 -12.22 -17.61
N LEU A 92 10.12 -11.69 -17.06
CA LEU A 92 10.13 -11.11 -15.71
C LEU A 92 9.24 -9.86 -15.62
N GLN A 93 9.19 -9.05 -16.68
CA GLN A 93 8.29 -7.90 -16.74
C GLN A 93 6.82 -8.31 -16.75
N GLN A 94 6.46 -9.37 -17.48
CA GLN A 94 5.11 -9.92 -17.48
C GLN A 94 4.72 -10.46 -16.10
N GLN A 95 5.59 -11.24 -15.46
CA GLN A 95 5.34 -11.77 -14.10
C GLN A 95 5.15 -10.65 -13.07
N LYS A 96 5.98 -9.60 -13.14
CA LYS A 96 5.83 -8.43 -12.27
C LYS A 96 4.49 -7.74 -12.51
N ALA A 97 4.09 -7.52 -13.76
CA ALA A 97 2.82 -6.89 -14.08
C ALA A 97 1.62 -7.71 -13.59
N GLU A 98 1.69 -9.04 -13.69
CA GLU A 98 0.65 -9.94 -13.18
C GLU A 98 0.58 -9.91 -11.65
N GLN A 99 1.73 -9.92 -10.97
CA GLN A 99 1.80 -9.80 -9.51
C GLN A 99 1.27 -8.45 -9.02
N ASP A 100 1.65 -7.36 -9.70
CA ASP A 100 1.18 -6.01 -9.38
C ASP A 100 -0.34 -5.91 -9.58
N ARG A 101 -0.87 -6.52 -10.66
CA ARG A 101 -2.32 -6.59 -10.91
C ARG A 101 -3.05 -7.35 -9.79
N GLY A 102 -2.58 -8.55 -9.44
CA GLY A 102 -3.20 -9.35 -8.37
C GLY A 102 -3.13 -8.67 -7.00
N THR A 103 -2.03 -7.96 -6.71
CA THR A 103 -1.87 -7.17 -5.49
C THR A 103 -2.84 -5.98 -5.48
N ASN A 104 -3.00 -5.29 -6.61
CA ASN A 104 -3.92 -4.17 -6.70
C ASN A 104 -5.39 -4.62 -6.61
N GLU A 105 -5.77 -5.71 -7.27
CA GLU A 105 -7.11 -6.31 -7.14
C GLU A 105 -7.41 -6.70 -5.68
N SER A 106 -6.46 -7.32 -5.00
CA SER A 106 -6.58 -7.67 -3.58
C SER A 106 -6.71 -6.43 -2.69
N ARG A 107 -5.93 -5.38 -2.97
CA ARG A 107 -6.00 -4.09 -2.25
C ARG A 107 -7.35 -3.41 -2.45
N GLU A 108 -7.86 -3.38 -3.69
CA GLU A 108 -9.17 -2.81 -4.01
C GLU A 108 -10.29 -3.58 -3.31
N TRP A 109 -10.21 -4.91 -3.30
CA TRP A 109 -11.17 -5.75 -2.58
C TRP A 109 -11.13 -5.47 -1.07
N LEU A 110 -9.94 -5.46 -0.45
CA LEU A 110 -9.77 -5.16 0.97
C LEU A 110 -10.31 -3.76 1.32
N GLN A 111 -10.07 -2.77 0.47
CA GLN A 111 -10.57 -1.41 0.67
C GLN A 111 -12.10 -1.35 0.63
N LYS A 112 -12.74 -2.02 -0.32
CA LYS A 112 -14.21 -2.12 -0.42
C LYS A 112 -14.80 -2.84 0.79
N SER A 113 -14.23 -3.98 1.17
CA SER A 113 -14.65 -4.75 2.34
C SER A 113 -14.51 -3.93 3.62
N LEU A 114 -13.40 -3.21 3.79
CA LEU A 114 -13.19 -2.33 4.95
C LEU A 114 -14.21 -1.18 4.98
N GLN A 115 -14.53 -0.56 3.84
CA GLN A 115 -15.57 0.47 3.76
C GLN A 115 -16.95 -0.08 4.16
N ALA A 116 -17.32 -1.27 3.67
CA ALA A 116 -18.56 -1.92 4.06
C ALA A 116 -18.58 -2.24 5.57
N LEU A 117 -17.49 -2.78 6.09
CA LEU A 117 -17.35 -3.08 7.52
C LEU A 117 -17.47 -1.82 8.37
N LYS A 118 -16.87 -0.69 7.98
CA LYS A 118 -17.01 0.58 8.71
C LYS A 118 -18.47 1.01 8.86
N HIS A 119 -19.27 0.86 7.81
CA HIS A 119 -20.70 1.20 7.85
C HIS A 119 -21.51 0.26 8.74
N ILE A 120 -21.27 -1.06 8.65
CA ILE A 120 -22.02 -2.06 9.43
C ILE A 120 -21.64 -2.01 10.91
N THR A 121 -20.34 -1.90 11.18
CA THR A 121 -19.78 -1.97 12.53
C THR A 121 -19.69 -0.63 13.23
N GLY A 122 -20.10 0.48 12.61
CA GLY A 122 -20.03 1.81 13.23
C GLY A 122 -18.61 2.23 13.68
N VAL A 123 -17.56 1.57 13.18
CA VAL A 123 -16.16 1.97 13.37
C VAL A 123 -15.80 2.88 12.21
N ARG A 124 -15.57 4.17 12.45
CA ARG A 124 -15.41 5.15 11.36
C ARG A 124 -13.96 5.30 10.93
N ASN A 125 -13.07 5.50 11.92
CA ASN A 125 -11.66 5.67 11.69
C ASN A 125 -10.86 4.60 12.41
N ILE A 126 -9.85 4.08 11.73
CA ILE A 126 -8.87 3.14 12.27
C ILE A 126 -7.52 3.75 11.94
N ARG A 127 -6.74 4.08 12.95
CA ARG A 127 -5.34 4.49 12.80
C ARG A 127 -4.48 3.51 13.54
N VAL A 128 -3.49 2.96 12.85
CA VAL A 128 -2.48 2.08 13.43
C VAL A 128 -1.16 2.83 13.32
N GLN A 129 -0.54 3.11 14.47
CA GLN A 129 0.75 3.77 14.57
C GLN A 129 1.62 2.98 15.54
N ASP A 130 2.67 2.36 15.00
CA ASP A 130 3.58 1.48 15.73
C ASP A 130 2.82 0.37 16.48
N GLN A 131 2.76 0.49 17.81
CA GLN A 131 2.11 -0.43 18.75
C GLN A 131 0.77 0.10 19.25
N THR A 132 0.25 1.18 18.66
CA THR A 132 -0.97 1.85 19.12
C THR A 132 -2.03 1.81 18.03
N VAL A 133 -3.24 1.42 18.41
CA VAL A 133 -4.42 1.44 17.56
C VAL A 133 -5.42 2.44 18.14
N THR A 134 -5.85 3.39 17.31
CA THR A 134 -6.89 4.35 17.65
C THR A 134 -8.11 4.10 16.77
N LEU A 135 -9.27 3.97 17.41
CA LEU A 135 -10.56 3.74 16.80
C LEU A 135 -11.52 4.88 17.15
N ASP A 136 -12.26 5.37 16.16
CA ASP A 136 -13.42 6.21 16.39
C ASP A 136 -14.68 5.35 16.28
N LEU A 137 -15.35 5.13 17.42
CA LEU A 137 -16.53 4.29 17.55
C LEU A 137 -17.78 5.16 17.56
N SER A 138 -18.79 4.77 16.79
CA SER A 138 -20.10 5.39 16.82
C SER A 138 -21.22 4.38 16.99
N CYS A 139 -22.36 4.87 17.46
CA CYS A 139 -23.60 4.10 17.53
C CYS A 139 -24.01 3.57 16.15
N ASN A 140 -24.63 2.39 16.11
CA ASN A 140 -25.11 1.79 14.87
C ASN A 140 -26.40 2.48 14.38
N GLY A 141 -26.50 2.75 13.07
CA GLY A 141 -27.79 3.01 12.41
C GLY A 141 -28.42 4.39 12.60
N SER A 142 -27.76 5.34 13.27
CA SER A 142 -28.30 6.69 13.46
C SER A 142 -27.81 7.64 12.37
N THR A 143 -28.75 8.27 11.65
CA THR A 143 -28.52 9.29 10.61
C THR A 143 -28.53 10.72 11.16
N SER A 144 -28.63 10.89 12.48
CA SER A 144 -28.68 12.20 13.13
C SER A 144 -27.28 12.81 13.22
N GLU A 145 -27.18 14.13 13.05
CA GLU A 145 -25.91 14.89 13.14
C GLU A 145 -25.31 14.87 14.56
N VAL A 146 -26.10 14.53 15.58
CA VAL A 146 -25.68 14.46 16.98
C VAL A 146 -25.38 13.01 17.36
N MET A 147 -24.21 12.52 16.93
CA MET A 147 -23.75 11.16 17.24
C MET A 147 -22.82 11.16 18.45
N ALA A 148 -23.14 10.34 19.44
CA ALA A 148 -22.16 9.98 20.46
C ALA A 148 -21.02 9.19 19.79
N GLU A 149 -19.85 9.82 19.72
CA GLU A 149 -18.62 9.24 19.18
C GLU A 149 -17.61 9.09 20.29
N ILE A 150 -17.11 7.88 20.48
CA ILE A 150 -16.08 7.60 21.47
C ILE A 150 -14.80 7.27 20.74
N LYS A 151 -13.76 8.06 21.04
CA LYS A 151 -12.40 7.73 20.65
C LYS A 151 -11.84 6.71 21.62
N MET A 152 -11.42 5.58 21.10
CA MET A 152 -10.78 4.51 21.84
C MET A 152 -9.33 4.36 21.36
N THR A 153 -8.40 4.21 22.29
CA THR A 153 -7.00 3.95 21.97
C THR A 153 -6.53 2.74 22.75
N PHE A 154 -5.90 1.77 22.10
CA PHE A 154 -5.29 0.63 22.76
C PHE A 154 -3.91 0.33 22.22
N LYS A 155 -3.08 -0.31 23.03
CA LYS A 155 -1.70 -0.63 22.72
C LYS A 155 -1.49 -2.13 22.69
N CYS A 156 -0.84 -2.59 21.63
CA CYS A 156 -0.42 -3.96 21.43
C CYS A 156 1.10 -4.04 21.38
N SER A 157 1.73 -4.80 22.29
CA SER A 157 3.16 -5.09 22.23
C SER A 157 3.36 -6.48 21.64
N ALA A 158 4.28 -6.62 20.67
CA ALA A 158 4.78 -7.94 20.32
C ALA A 158 5.61 -8.47 21.50
N ASP A 159 5.39 -9.71 21.90
CA ASP A 159 6.31 -10.40 22.79
C ASP A 159 7.54 -10.90 22.03
N GLY A 160 8.54 -11.42 22.75
CA GLY A 160 9.76 -11.97 22.13
C GLY A 160 9.52 -13.17 21.20
N ASN A 161 8.30 -13.73 21.20
CA ASN A 161 7.88 -14.83 20.33
C ASN A 161 7.06 -14.35 19.12
N GLY A 162 6.81 -13.05 19.00
CA GLY A 162 6.03 -12.45 17.91
C GLY A 162 4.51 -12.46 18.13
N GLU A 163 4.02 -12.89 19.29
CA GLU A 163 2.60 -12.76 19.63
C GLU A 163 2.28 -11.33 20.09
N SER A 164 1.22 -10.74 19.54
CA SER A 164 0.75 -9.42 19.95
C SER A 164 -0.07 -9.52 21.23
N LYS A 165 0.35 -8.80 22.28
CA LYS A 165 -0.35 -8.67 23.55
C LYS A 165 -0.94 -7.28 23.71
N LEU A 166 -2.24 -7.22 23.99
CA LEU A 166 -2.95 -6.05 24.45
C LEU A 166 -2.44 -5.68 25.85
N ILE A 167 -1.76 -4.53 25.96
CA ILE A 167 -1.10 -4.09 27.21
C ILE A 167 -1.80 -2.90 27.87
N ALA A 168 -2.57 -2.14 27.12
CA ALA A 168 -3.29 -0.98 27.62
C ALA A 168 -4.45 -0.62 26.70
N ALA A 169 -5.52 -0.07 27.27
CA ALA A 169 -6.58 0.59 26.53
C ALA A 169 -7.11 1.78 27.32
N GLN A 170 -7.61 2.78 26.60
CA GLN A 170 -8.16 4.00 27.15
C GLN A 170 -9.26 4.54 26.25
N LEU A 171 -10.27 5.14 26.87
CA LEU A 171 -11.30 5.93 26.20
C LEU A 171 -10.96 7.42 26.34
N GLY A 172 -11.12 8.17 25.25
CA GLY A 172 -10.81 9.60 25.20
C GLY A 172 -11.87 10.50 25.84
N GLN A 173 -13.02 9.93 26.24
CA GLN A 173 -14.11 10.65 26.88
C GLN A 173 -14.69 9.80 28.01
N GLU A 174 -15.11 10.44 29.10
CA GLU A 174 -15.74 9.84 30.27
C GLU A 174 -17.25 9.58 30.07
N LEU A 175 -17.68 9.31 28.82
CA LEU A 175 -19.09 9.02 28.52
C LEU A 175 -19.53 7.63 29.01
N LEU A 176 -18.59 6.73 29.33
CA LEU A 176 -18.87 5.37 29.75
C LEU A 176 -17.79 4.92 30.73
N ASP A 177 -18.21 4.39 31.88
CA ASP A 177 -17.31 3.59 32.71
C ASP A 177 -17.14 2.21 32.09
N CYS A 178 -15.92 1.95 31.59
CA CYS A 178 -15.53 0.71 30.93
C CYS A 178 -14.24 0.13 31.53
N ASN A 179 -13.85 0.54 32.74
CA ASN A 179 -12.61 0.09 33.36
C ASN A 179 -12.60 -1.42 33.62
N ASP A 180 -13.76 -1.99 33.93
CA ASP A 180 -13.98 -3.43 34.08
C ASP A 180 -13.74 -4.17 32.75
N VAL A 181 -14.31 -3.68 31.65
CA VAL A 181 -14.12 -4.24 30.29
C VAL A 181 -12.67 -4.16 29.86
N ILE A 182 -12.03 -3.00 30.09
CA ILE A 182 -10.63 -2.78 29.74
C ILE A 182 -9.74 -3.77 30.48
N SER A 183 -9.97 -3.93 31.78
CA SER A 183 -9.17 -4.83 32.62
C SER A 183 -9.36 -6.30 32.21
N GLU A 184 -10.60 -6.72 31.95
CA GLU A 184 -10.92 -8.07 31.49
C GLU A 184 -10.27 -8.36 30.13
N ALA A 185 -10.44 -7.46 29.16
CA ALA A 185 -9.87 -7.65 27.83
C ALA A 185 -8.34 -7.71 27.82
N ILE A 186 -7.67 -6.87 28.63
CA ILE A 186 -6.21 -6.92 28.80
C ILE A 186 -5.80 -8.27 29.40
N SER A 187 -6.51 -8.74 30.44
CA SER A 187 -6.22 -10.03 31.08
C SER A 187 -6.40 -11.21 30.13
N LEU A 188 -7.40 -11.15 29.25
CA LEU A 188 -7.69 -12.20 28.27
C LEU A 188 -6.88 -12.06 26.97
N ASN A 189 -6.15 -10.96 26.79
CA ASN A 189 -5.53 -10.58 25.53
C ASN A 189 -6.52 -10.57 24.34
N ASP A 190 -7.75 -10.07 24.57
CA ASP A 190 -8.83 -10.11 23.59
C ASP A 190 -9.26 -8.69 23.15
N PRO A 191 -8.66 -8.15 22.07
CA PRO A 191 -9.06 -6.85 21.52
C PRO A 191 -10.45 -6.88 20.86
N VAL A 192 -10.96 -8.06 20.47
CA VAL A 192 -12.29 -8.20 19.87
C VAL A 192 -13.36 -8.03 20.94
N LEU A 193 -13.19 -8.68 22.09
CA LEU A 193 -14.04 -8.50 23.27
C LEU A 193 -14.06 -7.03 23.70
N LEU A 194 -12.89 -6.40 23.77
CA LEU A 194 -12.77 -5.00 24.15
C LEU A 194 -13.62 -4.08 23.28
N VAL A 195 -13.42 -4.14 21.97
CA VAL A 195 -14.15 -3.28 21.01
C VAL A 195 -15.63 -3.64 21.02
N GLY A 196 -15.99 -4.92 21.03
CA GLY A 196 -17.36 -5.39 21.00
C GLY A 196 -18.17 -4.92 22.21
N GLU A 197 -17.60 -5.02 23.41
CA GLU A 197 -18.28 -4.67 24.65
C GLU A 197 -18.39 -3.16 24.87
N ILE A 198 -17.35 -2.38 24.52
CA ILE A 198 -17.43 -0.91 24.50
C ILE A 198 -18.53 -0.45 23.52
N LYS A 199 -18.58 -1.05 22.33
CA LYS A 199 -19.63 -0.77 21.35
C LYS A 199 -21.02 -1.13 21.86
N ARG A 200 -21.16 -2.26 22.56
CA ARG A 200 -22.43 -2.68 23.16
C ARG A 200 -22.91 -1.65 24.20
N ARG A 201 -22.02 -1.20 25.09
CA ARG A 201 -22.33 -0.17 26.09
C ARG A 201 -22.69 1.17 25.43
N LEU A 202 -21.91 1.61 24.45
CA LEU A 202 -22.20 2.82 23.68
C LEU A 202 -23.59 2.77 23.04
N ASN A 203 -23.93 1.67 22.37
CA ASN A 203 -25.26 1.49 21.77
C ASN A 203 -26.38 1.50 22.83
N SER A 204 -26.14 0.93 24.01
CA SER A 204 -27.13 0.94 25.10
C SER A 204 -27.36 2.34 25.69
N HIS A 205 -26.35 3.21 25.68
CA HIS A 205 -26.43 4.58 26.17
C HIS A 205 -26.91 5.58 25.12
N ALA A 206 -26.84 5.23 23.83
CA ALA A 206 -27.19 6.11 22.72
C ALA A 206 -28.58 6.76 22.85
N PRO A 207 -29.66 6.04 23.23
CA PRO A 207 -30.99 6.65 23.33
C PRO A 207 -31.07 7.71 24.43
N VAL A 208 -30.40 7.48 25.58
CA VAL A 208 -30.33 8.45 26.69
C VAL A 208 -29.66 9.73 26.21
N LEU A 209 -28.50 9.62 25.57
CA LEU A 209 -27.72 10.77 25.10
C LEU A 209 -28.48 11.56 24.03
N GLN A 210 -29.14 10.86 23.09
CA GLN A 210 -29.95 11.51 22.06
C GLN A 210 -31.12 12.29 22.67
N GLU A 211 -31.78 11.72 23.68
CA GLU A 211 -32.86 12.38 24.38
C GLU A 211 -32.38 13.59 25.19
N VAL A 212 -31.29 13.45 25.96
CA VAL A 212 -30.67 14.56 26.71
C VAL A 212 -30.31 15.72 25.77
N GLU A 213 -29.66 15.44 24.64
CA GLU A 213 -29.33 16.49 23.67
C GLU A 213 -30.57 17.14 23.08
N SER A 214 -31.62 16.38 22.78
CA SER A 214 -32.90 16.95 22.32
C SER A 214 -33.53 17.87 23.38
N LEU A 215 -33.45 17.49 24.66
CA LEU A 215 -33.98 18.28 25.78
C LEU A 215 -33.17 19.54 26.06
N ARG A 216 -31.84 19.52 25.87
CA ARG A 216 -30.98 20.71 26.01
C ARG A 216 -31.37 21.85 25.07
N HIS A 217 -31.98 21.55 23.93
CA HIS A 217 -32.48 22.57 23.00
C HIS A 217 -33.78 23.24 23.47
N GLN A 218 -34.53 22.61 24.37
CA GLN A 218 -35.87 23.03 24.78
C GLN A 218 -35.93 23.50 26.23
N TYR A 219 -35.06 22.97 27.09
CA TYR A 219 -35.09 23.16 28.54
C TYR A 219 -33.69 23.46 29.07
N ALA A 220 -33.62 24.25 30.15
CA ALA A 220 -32.40 24.44 30.90
C ALA A 220 -32.13 23.19 31.75
N ILE A 221 -31.37 22.24 31.20
CA ILE A 221 -31.04 20.97 31.86
C ILE A 221 -29.54 20.77 32.05
N ASP A 222 -29.20 20.04 33.10
CA ASP A 222 -27.88 19.49 33.37
C ASP A 222 -27.98 17.99 33.64
N TYR A 223 -27.25 17.19 32.87
CA TYR A 223 -27.26 15.73 33.00
C TYR A 223 -25.90 15.25 33.50
N VAL A 224 -25.90 14.66 34.69
CA VAL A 224 -24.72 14.10 35.35
C VAL A 224 -24.68 12.61 35.07
N HIS A 225 -23.75 12.17 34.22
CA HIS A 225 -23.70 10.81 33.71
C HIS A 225 -23.38 9.78 34.80
N GLU A 226 -22.40 10.09 35.65
CA GLU A 226 -21.88 9.22 36.71
C GLU A 226 -22.98 8.90 37.74
N GLU A 227 -23.79 9.90 38.06
CA GLU A 227 -24.92 9.77 39.00
C GLU A 227 -26.21 9.30 38.32
N ARG A 228 -26.25 9.28 36.98
CA ARG A 228 -27.45 9.06 36.17
C ARG A 228 -28.61 9.95 36.61
N LYS A 229 -28.34 11.25 36.77
CA LYS A 229 -29.33 12.24 37.18
C LYS A 229 -29.45 13.37 36.16
N LEU A 230 -30.69 13.75 35.87
CA LEU A 230 -31.01 14.92 35.07
C LEU A 230 -31.64 15.97 35.99
N HIS A 231 -31.02 17.15 36.04
CA HIS A 231 -31.54 18.33 36.69
C HIS A 231 -32.18 19.22 35.62
N ALA A 232 -33.41 19.64 35.82
CA ALA A 232 -34.11 20.54 34.91
C ALA A 232 -34.67 21.73 35.66
N MET A 233 -34.41 22.93 35.16
CA MET A 233 -35.04 24.15 35.66
C MET A 233 -36.33 24.40 34.88
N LEU A 234 -37.46 24.38 35.59
CA LEU A 234 -38.81 24.46 35.04
C LEU A 234 -39.63 25.57 35.73
N GLY A 235 -40.80 25.85 35.15
CA GLY A 235 -41.77 26.83 35.65
C GLY A 235 -41.58 28.23 35.06
N SER A 236 -42.64 29.05 35.13
CA SER A 236 -42.70 30.38 34.50
C SER A 236 -41.62 31.38 34.97
N SER A 237 -41.08 31.19 36.18
CA SER A 237 -39.98 31.99 36.73
C SER A 237 -38.60 31.32 36.63
N GLY A 238 -38.53 30.06 36.18
CA GLY A 238 -37.29 29.27 36.13
C GLY A 238 -36.67 28.99 37.52
N GLN A 239 -37.47 29.03 38.59
CA GLN A 239 -37.00 28.88 39.97
C GLN A 239 -37.20 27.48 40.55
N VAL A 240 -37.84 26.57 39.81
CA VAL A 240 -38.09 25.21 40.26
C VAL A 240 -37.10 24.27 39.60
N VAL A 241 -36.33 23.55 40.41
CA VAL A 241 -35.38 22.53 39.94
C VAL A 241 -35.99 21.15 40.16
N CYS A 242 -36.16 20.39 39.09
CA CYS A 242 -36.62 19.01 39.14
C CYS A 242 -35.43 18.07 38.90
N THR A 243 -35.30 17.04 39.74
CA THR A 243 -34.28 15.99 39.57
C THR A 243 -34.95 14.69 39.15
N LEU A 244 -34.59 14.20 37.96
CA LEU A 244 -34.94 12.86 37.50
C LEU A 244 -33.74 11.92 37.70
N THR A 245 -33.99 10.74 38.25
CA THR A 245 -33.03 9.64 38.28
C THR A 245 -33.34 8.67 37.14
N ILE A 246 -32.31 8.23 36.44
CA ILE A 246 -32.42 7.36 35.27
C ILE A 246 -31.84 5.98 35.58
N ASP A 247 -32.69 4.96 35.54
CA ASP A 247 -32.28 3.59 35.82
C ASP A 247 -31.34 3.03 34.75
N SER A 248 -30.55 2.02 35.14
CA SER A 248 -29.73 1.26 34.19
C SER A 248 -30.61 0.58 33.13
N GLY A 249 -30.19 0.68 31.86
CA GLY A 249 -30.95 0.11 30.73
C GLY A 249 -32.14 0.95 30.26
N TYR A 250 -32.34 2.16 30.79
CA TYR A 250 -33.27 3.12 30.19
C TYR A 250 -32.88 3.43 28.73
N PRO A 251 -33.84 3.59 27.81
CA PRO A 251 -35.30 3.53 27.99
C PRO A 251 -35.90 2.12 27.82
N THR A 252 -35.09 1.12 27.46
CA THR A 252 -35.60 -0.20 27.06
C THR A 252 -36.07 -1.05 28.25
N SER A 253 -35.30 -1.09 29.33
CA SER A 253 -35.60 -1.87 30.54
C SER A 253 -35.58 -1.04 31.82
N GLY A 254 -35.01 0.17 31.76
CA GLY A 254 -35.01 1.13 32.85
C GLY A 254 -36.05 2.24 32.62
N LYS A 255 -36.34 3.01 33.67
CA LYS A 255 -37.28 4.15 33.65
C LYS A 255 -36.62 5.42 34.16
N ALA A 256 -37.19 6.56 33.78
CA ALA A 256 -36.91 7.85 34.40
C ALA A 256 -37.89 8.07 35.55
N THR A 257 -37.40 8.50 36.70
CA THR A 257 -38.22 8.72 37.90
C THR A 257 -37.89 10.07 38.53
N LEU A 258 -38.91 10.87 38.82
CA LEU A 258 -38.75 12.09 39.59
C LEU A 258 -38.41 11.78 41.05
N THR A 259 -37.26 12.27 41.51
CA THR A 259 -36.76 12.00 42.87
C THR A 259 -36.69 13.24 43.75
N LYS A 260 -36.70 14.44 43.17
CA LYS A 260 -36.62 15.69 43.92
C LYS A 260 -37.26 16.85 43.15
N ILE A 261 -37.90 17.75 43.87
CA ILE A 261 -38.31 19.08 43.40
C ILE A 261 -37.79 20.09 44.44
N GLU A 262 -37.09 21.12 43.97
CA GLU A 262 -36.60 22.21 44.81
C GLU A 262 -37.12 23.55 44.28
N GLY A 263 -37.56 24.44 45.17
CA GLY A 263 -38.12 25.74 44.79
C GLY A 263 -39.62 25.85 45.07
N ASN A 264 -40.07 27.09 45.35
CA ASN A 264 -41.47 27.49 45.55
C ASN A 264 -42.38 26.56 46.37
N GLY A 265 -42.00 26.24 47.62
CA GLY A 265 -42.93 25.74 48.64
C GLY A 265 -43.73 24.48 48.26
N HIS A 266 -43.24 23.71 47.28
CA HIS A 266 -43.90 22.50 46.79
C HIS A 266 -43.65 21.33 47.74
N ASP A 267 -44.47 21.25 48.80
CA ASP A 267 -44.49 20.15 49.77
C ASP A 267 -45.66 19.18 49.44
N LYS A 268 -45.75 18.78 48.17
CA LYS A 268 -46.69 17.75 47.72
C LYS A 268 -45.93 16.45 47.51
N ASP A 269 -46.58 15.34 47.80
CA ASP A 269 -46.04 14.01 47.48
C ASP A 269 -45.67 13.94 45.99
N LEU A 270 -44.45 13.46 45.70
CA LEU A 270 -43.89 13.35 44.35
C LEU A 270 -44.79 12.51 43.43
N GLY A 271 -45.60 11.61 43.99
CA GLY A 271 -46.58 10.81 43.27
C GLY A 271 -47.62 11.65 42.49
N HIS A 272 -47.95 12.86 42.95
CA HIS A 272 -48.92 13.74 42.27
C HIS A 272 -48.38 14.34 40.97
N TYR A 273 -47.06 14.33 40.78
CA TYR A 273 -46.41 14.89 39.60
C TYR A 273 -46.09 13.84 38.54
N LYS A 274 -46.46 12.58 38.77
CA LYS A 274 -46.21 11.49 37.82
C LYS A 274 -47.09 11.64 36.57
N PRO A 275 -46.51 11.64 35.35
CA PRO A 275 -47.27 11.60 34.11
C PRO A 275 -48.25 10.42 34.06
N PRO A 276 -49.43 10.55 33.40
CA PRO A 276 -50.45 9.51 33.31
C PRO A 276 -50.09 8.42 32.28
N MET A 277 -48.86 7.92 32.34
CA MET A 277 -48.33 6.85 31.50
C MET A 277 -47.48 5.90 32.33
N GLU A 278 -47.36 4.64 31.89
CA GLU A 278 -46.75 3.57 32.67
C GLU A 278 -45.24 3.77 32.85
N ASN A 279 -44.53 4.08 31.75
CA ASN A 279 -43.08 4.28 31.69
C ASN A 279 -42.73 5.58 30.94
N PRO A 280 -42.92 6.76 31.59
CA PRO A 280 -42.60 8.05 30.99
C PRO A 280 -41.11 8.20 30.67
N THR A 281 -40.83 8.77 29.51
CA THR A 281 -39.47 9.21 29.12
C THR A 281 -39.07 10.49 29.84
N MET A 282 -37.79 10.88 29.79
CA MET A 282 -37.34 12.17 30.35
C MET A 282 -38.11 13.33 29.70
N SER A 283 -38.37 13.23 28.40
CA SER A 283 -39.14 14.20 27.63
C SER A 283 -40.58 14.29 28.10
N ASP A 284 -41.23 13.16 28.34
CA ASP A 284 -42.59 13.12 28.87
C ASP A 284 -42.68 13.74 30.27
N TRP A 285 -41.68 13.46 31.11
CA TRP A 285 -41.56 14.07 32.44
C TRP A 285 -41.44 15.59 32.35
N LEU A 286 -40.47 16.12 31.58
CA LEU A 286 -40.26 17.57 31.51
C LEU A 286 -41.45 18.30 30.88
N MET A 287 -42.05 17.73 29.83
CA MET A 287 -43.25 18.27 29.21
C MET A 287 -44.42 18.32 30.21
N HIS A 288 -44.64 17.26 30.98
CA HIS A 288 -45.71 17.24 31.97
C HIS A 288 -45.45 18.22 33.12
N LEU A 289 -44.23 18.21 33.68
CA LEU A 289 -43.85 19.08 34.79
C LEU A 289 -43.93 20.56 34.43
N GLN A 290 -43.56 20.94 33.21
CA GLN A 290 -43.68 22.32 32.73
C GLN A 290 -45.14 22.82 32.69
N THR A 291 -46.13 21.93 32.61
CA THR A 291 -47.56 22.31 32.69
C THR A 291 -48.11 22.33 34.11
N GLN A 292 -47.45 21.67 35.05
CA GLN A 292 -47.90 21.51 36.44
C GLN A 292 -47.23 22.48 37.42
N LEU A 293 -46.08 23.05 37.05
CA LEU A 293 -45.25 23.95 37.86
C LEU A 293 -45.24 25.37 37.28
#